data_AF-A0A950ACA5-F1
#
_entry.id   AF-A0A950ACA5-F1
#
_cell.length_a   1.000
_cell.length_b   1.000
_cell.length_c   1.000
_cell.angle_alpha   90.00
_cell.angle_beta   90.00
_cell.angle_gamma   90.00
#
_symmetry.space_group_name_H-M   'P 1'
#
loop_
_entity.id
_entity.type
_entity.pdbx_description
1 polymer ?
#
loop_
_entity_poly.entity_id
_entity_poly.type
_entity_poly.pdbx_seq_one_letter_code
_entity_poly.pdbx_strand_id
1 'polypeptide(L)'
;MRSVFREFNEPFEGAIPYMYLDIKGLVTVGVGNLIDPVTAATGLPFRFKNKPEIATPGKFATRDEIIAEWNNLKGDQSLAKKGHRACAPITNLELDDDAINDLIGARLSQNETYLKRQKAFLDFDSWPADAQLGLLSMAWAMGPGGPPKFRHFSAACEQQDFDTAAEQCKISEAGNPGVVPRNRANRSLFQNAAAVIAGESDFGFQRSMLYYPQILLKPIIISAGE
;
A
#
# COMPACT_ATOMS: atom_id res chain seq x y z
N MET A 1 4.16 -5.18 -11.04
CA MET A 1 3.83 -4.31 -9.88
C MET A 1 2.70 -4.86 -8.99
N ARG A 2 1.53 -5.30 -9.51
CA ARG A 2 0.40 -5.74 -8.67
C ARG A 2 0.70 -6.90 -7.71
N SER A 3 1.22 -8.02 -8.21
CA SER A 3 1.61 -9.19 -7.40
C SER A 3 2.69 -8.83 -6.37
N VAL A 4 3.74 -8.18 -6.84
CA VAL A 4 4.84 -7.64 -6.02
C VAL A 4 4.33 -6.74 -4.89
N PHE A 5 3.37 -5.86 -5.17
CA PHE A 5 2.83 -4.96 -4.17
C PHE A 5 1.99 -5.71 -3.12
N ARG A 6 1.21 -6.72 -3.52
CA ARG A 6 0.49 -7.58 -2.57
C ARG A 6 1.46 -8.27 -1.63
N GLU A 7 2.50 -8.94 -2.16
CA GLU A 7 3.53 -9.61 -1.37
C GLU A 7 4.28 -8.65 -0.43
N PHE A 8 4.56 -7.42 -0.90
CA PHE A 8 5.17 -6.38 -0.09
C PHE A 8 4.27 -5.91 1.05
N ASN A 9 2.96 -5.76 0.80
CA ASN A 9 2.04 -5.08 1.70
C ASN A 9 1.32 -6.02 2.68
N GLU A 10 1.15 -7.29 2.32
CA GLU A 10 0.47 -8.31 3.12
C GLU A 10 1.09 -8.52 4.51
N PRO A 11 2.42 -8.48 4.72
CA PRO A 11 3.02 -8.54 6.06
C PRO A 11 2.62 -7.38 6.99
N PHE A 12 2.12 -6.26 6.44
CA PHE A 12 1.72 -5.09 7.24
C PHE A 12 0.23 -5.09 7.59
N GLU A 13 -0.63 -5.46 6.62
CA GLU A 13 -2.09 -5.30 6.72
C GLU A 13 -2.85 -6.64 6.75
N GLY A 14 -2.21 -7.74 6.32
CA GLY A 14 -2.87 -8.99 5.93
C GLY A 14 -3.70 -8.84 4.65
N ALA A 15 -4.19 -9.96 4.11
CA ALA A 15 -5.19 -9.99 3.04
C ALA A 15 -6.54 -10.42 3.62
N ILE A 16 -7.38 -9.45 4.00
CA ILE A 16 -8.65 -9.72 4.71
C ILE A 16 -9.80 -9.74 3.69
N PRO A 17 -10.39 -10.88 3.35
CA PRO A 17 -11.33 -10.96 2.23
C PRO A 17 -12.70 -10.35 2.56
N TYR A 18 -13.02 -10.16 3.84
CA TYR A 18 -14.28 -9.57 4.30
C TYR A 18 -14.10 -8.13 4.80
N MET A 19 -15.20 -7.37 4.84
CA MET A 19 -15.17 -5.99 5.31
C MET A 19 -14.81 -5.89 6.81
N TYR A 20 -14.07 -4.86 7.19
CA TYR A 20 -13.73 -4.57 8.58
C TYR A 20 -13.63 -3.05 8.82
N LEU A 21 -13.60 -2.62 10.09
CA LEU A 21 -13.26 -1.23 10.43
C LEU A 21 -11.76 -1.08 10.67
N ASP A 22 -11.13 -0.13 9.99
CA ASP A 22 -9.77 0.29 10.31
C ASP A 22 -9.70 1.04 11.66
N ILE A 23 -8.49 1.43 12.08
CA ILE A 23 -8.28 2.15 13.34
C ILE A 23 -8.98 3.52 13.38
N LYS A 24 -9.37 4.07 12.22
CA LYS A 24 -10.12 5.33 12.08
C LYS A 24 -11.64 5.10 12.02
N GLY A 25 -12.12 3.86 12.10
CA GLY A 25 -13.54 3.53 12.02
C GLY A 25 -14.11 3.56 10.60
N LEU A 26 -13.24 3.44 9.59
CA LEU A 26 -13.62 3.43 8.18
C LEU A 26 -13.71 2.00 7.64
N VAL A 27 -14.71 1.73 6.82
CA VAL A 27 -14.92 0.38 6.26
C VAL A 27 -13.84 0.09 5.22
N THR A 28 -13.15 -1.03 5.41
CA THR A 28 -11.95 -1.44 4.69
C THR A 28 -12.04 -2.92 4.31
N VAL A 29 -11.38 -3.36 3.23
CA VAL A 29 -11.33 -4.76 2.78
C VAL A 29 -9.97 -5.07 2.11
N GLY A 30 -9.66 -6.35 1.93
CA GLY A 30 -8.44 -6.83 1.28
C GLY A 30 -7.19 -6.41 2.05
N VAL A 31 -6.21 -5.88 1.33
CA VAL A 31 -4.92 -5.43 1.89
C VAL A 31 -4.98 -3.95 2.28
N GLY A 32 -5.92 -3.59 3.16
CA GLY A 32 -6.10 -2.21 3.63
C GLY A 32 -6.77 -1.27 2.63
N ASN A 33 -7.64 -1.79 1.74
CA ASN A 33 -8.36 -0.95 0.78
C ASN A 33 -9.58 -0.31 1.42
N LEU A 34 -9.52 1.01 1.59
CA LEU A 34 -10.64 1.83 2.02
C LEU A 34 -11.80 1.75 1.00
N ILE A 35 -12.99 1.38 1.49
CA ILE A 35 -14.26 1.28 0.76
C ILE A 35 -15.36 2.11 1.45
N ASP A 36 -14.94 3.22 2.03
CA ASP A 36 -15.77 4.25 2.66
C ASP A 36 -15.62 5.54 1.82
N PRO A 37 -16.71 6.15 1.31
CA PRO A 37 -18.12 5.88 1.59
C PRO A 37 -18.67 4.61 0.93
N VAL A 38 -19.86 4.17 1.34
CA VAL A 38 -20.54 2.93 0.87
C VAL A 38 -20.59 2.77 -0.65
N THR A 39 -20.60 3.87 -1.40
CA THR A 39 -20.56 3.82 -2.88
C THR A 39 -19.30 3.12 -3.41
N ALA A 40 -18.18 3.21 -2.70
CA ALA A 40 -16.93 2.52 -3.04
C ALA A 40 -17.00 0.99 -2.81
N ALA A 41 -17.89 0.52 -1.92
CA ALA A 41 -18.12 -0.91 -1.70
C ALA A 41 -19.07 -1.52 -2.74
N THR A 42 -20.12 -0.78 -3.13
CA THR A 42 -21.22 -1.32 -3.96
C THR A 42 -20.86 -1.75 -5.38
N GLY A 43 -19.68 -1.37 -5.87
CA GLY A 43 -19.19 -1.80 -7.18
C GLY A 43 -18.31 -3.05 -7.14
N LEU A 44 -18.02 -3.59 -5.96
CA LEU A 44 -17.11 -4.72 -5.80
C LEU A 44 -17.85 -6.05 -5.89
N PRO A 45 -17.23 -7.10 -6.46
CA PRO A 45 -17.86 -8.38 -6.73
C PRO A 45 -17.89 -9.27 -5.47
N PHE A 46 -18.46 -8.76 -4.37
CA PHE A 46 -18.63 -9.50 -3.14
C PHE A 46 -19.44 -10.77 -3.37
N ARG A 47 -19.05 -11.84 -2.70
CA ARG A 47 -19.74 -13.13 -2.71
C ARG A 47 -20.08 -13.52 -1.29
N PHE A 48 -21.11 -14.33 -1.14
CA PHE A 48 -21.44 -14.93 0.14
C PHE A 48 -20.38 -15.95 0.57
N LYS A 49 -19.94 -15.86 1.83
CA LYS A 49 -18.96 -16.76 2.44
C LYS A 49 -19.42 -18.21 2.45
N ASN A 50 -18.45 -19.11 2.46
CA ASN A 50 -18.71 -20.53 2.74
C ASN A 50 -18.75 -20.81 4.25
N LYS A 51 -19.93 -20.60 4.88
CA LYS A 51 -20.17 -20.92 6.31
C LYS A 51 -21.60 -21.45 6.54
N PRO A 52 -21.84 -22.26 7.60
CA PRO A 52 -23.09 -23.02 7.77
C PRO A 52 -24.39 -22.21 7.72
N GLU A 53 -24.36 -20.96 8.16
CA GLU A 53 -25.52 -20.05 8.20
C GLU A 53 -25.86 -19.39 6.86
N ILE A 54 -25.06 -19.61 5.81
CA ILE A 54 -25.26 -19.02 4.48
C ILE A 54 -25.94 -20.02 3.56
N ALA A 55 -27.14 -19.68 3.08
CA ALA A 55 -27.93 -20.54 2.19
C ALA A 55 -27.36 -20.67 0.77
N THR A 56 -26.65 -19.65 0.27
CA THR A 56 -26.07 -19.64 -1.08
C THR A 56 -24.60 -19.23 -1.10
N PRO A 57 -23.67 -20.06 -0.57
CA PRO A 57 -22.24 -19.77 -0.62
C PRO A 57 -21.73 -19.54 -2.05
N GLY A 58 -20.78 -18.61 -2.21
CA GLY A 58 -20.15 -18.27 -3.50
C GLY A 58 -21.00 -17.46 -4.47
N LYS A 59 -22.30 -17.28 -4.19
CA LYS A 59 -23.19 -16.42 -4.99
C LYS A 59 -22.76 -14.96 -4.84
N PHE A 60 -22.75 -14.22 -5.96
CA PHE A 60 -22.54 -12.77 -5.92
C PHE A 60 -23.63 -12.07 -5.12
N ALA A 61 -23.20 -11.17 -4.23
CA ALA A 61 -24.07 -10.30 -3.48
C ALA A 61 -24.66 -9.21 -4.38
N THR A 62 -25.91 -8.89 -4.14
CA THR A 62 -26.58 -7.73 -4.70
C THR A 62 -26.07 -6.44 -4.05
N ARG A 63 -26.34 -5.31 -4.71
CA ARG A 63 -26.03 -3.99 -4.17
C ARG A 63 -26.60 -3.76 -2.77
N ASP A 64 -27.84 -4.20 -2.51
CA ASP A 64 -28.51 -3.99 -1.24
C ASP A 64 -27.91 -4.85 -0.12
N GLU A 65 -27.50 -6.09 -0.43
CA GLU A 65 -26.79 -6.96 0.51
C GLU A 65 -25.43 -6.38 0.91
N ILE A 66 -24.70 -5.80 -0.05
CA ILE A 66 -23.42 -5.10 0.21
C ILE A 66 -23.65 -3.87 1.10
N ILE A 67 -24.68 -3.06 0.82
CA ILE A 67 -25.04 -1.88 1.63
C ILE A 67 -25.40 -2.31 3.05
N ALA A 68 -26.18 -3.38 3.20
CA ALA A 68 -26.61 -3.87 4.51
C ALA A 68 -25.42 -4.31 5.37
N GLU A 69 -24.48 -5.08 4.81
CA GLU A 69 -23.27 -5.50 5.53
C GLU A 69 -22.36 -4.32 5.86
N TRP A 70 -22.16 -3.39 4.91
CA TRP A 70 -21.39 -2.17 5.14
C TRP A 70 -21.97 -1.34 6.29
N ASN A 71 -23.30 -1.13 6.31
CA ASN A 71 -24.00 -0.39 7.37
C ASN A 71 -23.92 -1.09 8.72
N ASN A 72 -24.01 -2.43 8.75
CA ASN A 72 -23.86 -3.21 9.97
C ASN A 72 -22.50 -2.97 10.64
N LEU A 73 -21.41 -3.02 9.87
CA LEU A 73 -20.07 -2.69 10.37
C LEU A 73 -19.94 -1.22 10.75
N LYS A 74 -20.39 -0.31 9.89
CA LYS A 74 -20.28 1.13 10.13
C LYS A 74 -21.03 1.56 11.40
N GLY A 75 -22.14 0.91 11.69
CA GLY A 75 -22.97 1.16 12.87
C GLY A 75 -22.30 0.82 14.20
N ASP A 76 -21.32 -0.10 14.24
CA ASP A 76 -20.58 -0.46 15.45
C ASP A 76 -19.12 0.01 15.40
N GLN A 77 -18.92 1.28 15.75
CA GLN A 77 -17.59 1.88 15.85
C GLN A 77 -16.68 1.25 16.92
N SER A 78 -17.21 0.38 17.81
CA SER A 78 -16.38 -0.36 18.76
C SER A 78 -15.46 -1.38 18.07
N LEU A 79 -15.81 -1.83 16.86
CA LEU A 79 -15.03 -2.80 16.07
C LEU A 79 -13.66 -2.27 15.67
N ALA A 80 -13.52 -0.95 15.45
CA ALA A 80 -12.26 -0.31 15.09
C ALA A 80 -11.13 -0.60 16.11
N LYS A 81 -11.49 -0.69 17.41
CA LYS A 81 -10.53 -0.99 18.49
C LYS A 81 -10.31 -2.48 18.71
N LYS A 82 -11.19 -3.34 18.19
CA LYS A 82 -11.13 -4.80 18.31
C LYS A 82 -10.37 -5.45 17.14
N GLY A 83 -10.14 -4.70 16.06
CA GLY A 83 -9.42 -5.14 14.88
C GLY A 83 -10.23 -6.05 13.96
N HIS A 84 -9.66 -6.36 12.79
CA HIS A 84 -10.35 -7.07 11.71
C HIS A 84 -10.88 -8.46 12.10
N ARG A 85 -10.24 -9.17 13.04
CA ARG A 85 -10.68 -10.50 13.49
C ARG A 85 -12.06 -10.48 14.16
N ALA A 86 -12.40 -9.39 14.85
CA ALA A 86 -13.73 -9.21 15.43
C ALA A 86 -14.83 -9.03 14.38
N CYS A 87 -14.47 -8.61 13.16
CA CYS A 87 -15.40 -8.45 12.04
C CYS A 87 -15.69 -9.77 11.30
N ALA A 88 -14.80 -10.77 11.42
CA ALA A 88 -14.92 -12.04 10.71
C ALA A 88 -16.23 -12.80 10.98
N PRO A 89 -16.67 -13.02 12.24
CA PRO A 89 -17.89 -13.79 12.52
C PRO A 89 -19.18 -13.04 12.16
N ILE A 90 -19.15 -11.69 12.12
CA ILE A 90 -20.32 -10.85 11.87
C ILE A 90 -20.49 -10.46 10.40
N THR A 91 -19.54 -10.82 9.54
CA THR A 91 -19.61 -10.62 8.09
C THR A 91 -19.96 -11.92 7.39
N ASN A 92 -20.79 -11.78 6.36
CA ASN A 92 -21.33 -12.82 5.49
C ASN A 92 -20.80 -12.69 4.07
N LEU A 93 -20.21 -11.56 3.69
CA LEU A 93 -19.65 -11.35 2.36
C LEU A 93 -18.11 -11.35 2.39
N GLU A 94 -17.53 -11.74 1.26
CA GLU A 94 -16.10 -11.73 1.02
C GLU A 94 -15.76 -11.47 -0.45
N LEU A 95 -14.56 -10.97 -0.70
CA LEU A 95 -13.93 -10.91 -2.03
C LEU A 95 -13.04 -12.13 -2.21
N ASP A 96 -13.00 -12.64 -3.44
CA ASP A 96 -11.98 -13.61 -3.84
C ASP A 96 -10.63 -12.92 -4.11
N ASP A 97 -9.58 -13.72 -4.25
CA ASP A 97 -8.22 -13.21 -4.44
C ASP A 97 -8.06 -12.37 -5.71
N ASP A 98 -8.75 -12.73 -6.79
CA ASP A 98 -8.71 -12.00 -8.05
C ASP A 98 -9.33 -10.61 -7.88
N ALA A 99 -10.49 -10.51 -7.22
CA ALA A 99 -11.13 -9.24 -6.91
C ALA A 99 -10.25 -8.36 -5.99
N ILE A 100 -9.55 -8.95 -5.01
CA ILE A 100 -8.59 -8.22 -4.18
C ILE A 100 -7.41 -7.72 -5.01
N ASN A 101 -6.86 -8.54 -5.91
CA ASN A 101 -5.75 -8.18 -6.79
C ASN A 101 -6.14 -7.05 -7.76
N ASP A 102 -7.34 -7.10 -8.31
CA ASP A 102 -7.88 -6.03 -9.17
C ASP A 102 -8.08 -4.73 -8.40
N LEU A 103 -8.58 -4.81 -7.16
CA LEU A 103 -8.74 -3.64 -6.29
C LEU A 103 -7.39 -3.00 -5.95
N ILE A 104 -6.36 -3.80 -5.64
CA ILE A 104 -4.99 -3.33 -5.46
C ILE A 104 -4.49 -2.64 -6.73
N GLY A 105 -4.66 -3.29 -7.89
CA GLY A 105 -4.26 -2.76 -9.19
C GLY A 105 -4.88 -1.40 -9.48
N ALA A 106 -6.20 -1.29 -9.32
CA ALA A 106 -6.93 -0.04 -9.53
C ALA A 106 -6.46 1.07 -8.59
N ARG A 107 -6.23 0.76 -7.31
CA ARG A 107 -5.77 1.74 -6.31
C ARG A 107 -4.34 2.21 -6.58
N LEU A 108 -3.44 1.30 -6.96
CA LEU A 108 -2.08 1.66 -7.35
C LEU A 108 -2.07 2.58 -8.57
N SER A 109 -2.82 2.25 -9.61
CA SER A 109 -2.92 3.09 -10.81
C SER A 109 -3.50 4.47 -10.50
N GLN A 110 -4.49 4.57 -9.60
CA GLN A 110 -5.01 5.86 -9.14
C GLN A 110 -3.96 6.68 -8.37
N ASN A 111 -3.24 6.04 -7.44
CA ASN A 111 -2.20 6.68 -6.66
C ASN A 111 -1.07 7.17 -7.57
N GLU A 112 -0.58 6.32 -8.46
CA GLU A 112 0.46 6.64 -9.43
C GLU A 112 0.04 7.82 -10.32
N THR A 113 -1.17 7.78 -10.89
CA THR A 113 -1.71 8.87 -11.72
C THR A 113 -1.74 10.20 -11.00
N TYR A 114 -2.09 10.21 -9.70
CA TYR A 114 -2.09 11.41 -8.89
C TYR A 114 -0.65 11.90 -8.61
N LEU A 115 0.24 10.99 -8.23
CA LEU A 115 1.62 11.30 -7.86
C LEU A 115 2.40 11.86 -9.04
N LYS A 116 2.26 11.29 -10.25
CA LYS A 116 2.92 11.75 -11.48
C LYS A 116 2.52 13.15 -11.94
N ARG A 117 1.49 13.75 -11.33
CA ARG A 117 1.11 15.16 -11.57
C ARG A 117 1.80 16.13 -10.61
N GLN A 118 2.47 15.62 -9.59
CA GLN A 118 3.20 16.41 -8.61
C GLN A 118 4.59 16.69 -9.14
N LYS A 119 5.04 17.96 -9.09
CA LYS A 119 6.35 18.39 -9.59
C LYS A 119 7.49 17.49 -9.11
N ALA A 120 7.47 17.14 -7.82
CA ALA A 120 8.50 16.32 -7.19
C ALA A 120 8.61 14.89 -7.75
N PHE A 121 7.57 14.40 -8.44
CA PHE A 121 7.45 13.00 -8.85
C PHE A 121 7.18 12.86 -10.37
N LEU A 122 7.46 13.89 -11.17
CA LEU A 122 7.23 13.88 -12.62
C LEU A 122 7.98 12.74 -13.32
N ASP A 123 9.21 12.46 -12.86
CA ASP A 123 10.08 11.45 -13.46
C ASP A 123 9.93 10.05 -12.84
N PHE A 124 8.81 9.79 -12.14
CA PHE A 124 8.55 8.53 -11.42
C PHE A 124 8.86 7.27 -12.23
N ASP A 125 8.51 7.24 -13.52
CA ASP A 125 8.72 6.06 -14.38
C ASP A 125 10.21 5.75 -14.62
N SER A 126 11.09 6.74 -14.45
CA SER A 126 12.54 6.60 -14.60
C SER A 126 13.26 6.22 -13.30
N TRP A 127 12.56 6.25 -12.17
CA TRP A 127 13.15 5.94 -10.88
C TRP A 127 13.47 4.44 -10.76
N PRO A 128 14.45 4.06 -9.91
CA PRO A 128 14.63 2.66 -9.53
C PRO A 128 13.33 2.04 -9.00
N ALA A 129 13.09 0.77 -9.30
CA ALA A 129 11.87 0.03 -8.94
C ALA A 129 11.61 0.05 -7.42
N ASP A 130 12.66 -0.01 -6.61
CA ASP A 130 12.56 0.13 -5.16
C ASP A 130 12.01 1.51 -4.74
N ALA A 131 12.47 2.61 -5.35
CA ALA A 131 11.93 3.95 -5.07
C ALA A 131 10.47 4.10 -5.52
N GLN A 132 10.11 3.50 -6.67
CA GLN A 132 8.72 3.47 -7.13
C GLN A 132 7.82 2.76 -6.11
N LEU A 133 8.23 1.58 -5.63
CA LEU A 133 7.51 0.83 -4.61
C LEU A 133 7.46 1.59 -3.27
N GLY A 134 8.54 2.25 -2.88
CA GLY A 134 8.61 3.06 -1.66
C GLY A 134 7.61 4.22 -1.66
N LEU A 135 7.53 4.96 -2.77
CA LEU A 135 6.57 6.06 -2.91
C LEU A 135 5.13 5.53 -2.92
N LEU A 136 4.85 4.45 -3.65
CA LEU A 136 3.52 3.84 -3.70
C LEU A 136 3.10 3.28 -2.32
N SER A 137 4.03 2.72 -1.55
CA SER A 137 3.80 2.28 -0.17
C SER A 137 3.42 3.44 0.75
N MET A 138 4.11 4.59 0.64
CA MET A 138 3.71 5.79 1.38
C MET A 138 2.32 6.25 0.96
N ALA A 139 2.06 6.37 -0.34
CA ALA A 139 0.74 6.75 -0.86
C ALA A 139 -0.37 5.78 -0.44
N TRP A 140 -0.07 4.48 -0.27
CA TRP A 140 -1.01 3.50 0.27
C TRP A 140 -1.41 3.82 1.71
N ALA A 141 -0.43 4.09 2.57
CA ALA A 141 -0.65 4.28 4.00
C ALA A 141 -1.31 5.62 4.37
N MET A 142 -1.07 6.69 3.59
CA MET A 142 -1.56 8.05 3.90
C MET A 142 -2.36 8.71 2.79
N GLY A 143 -2.69 7.97 1.73
CA GLY A 143 -3.29 8.50 0.50
C GLY A 143 -2.26 9.19 -0.41
N PRO A 144 -2.56 9.35 -1.70
CA PRO A 144 -1.61 9.86 -2.69
C PRO A 144 -1.29 11.36 -2.51
N GLY A 145 -2.14 12.10 -1.80
CA GLY A 145 -1.87 13.48 -1.37
C GLY A 145 -1.00 13.59 -0.10
N GLY A 146 -0.60 12.47 0.50
CA GLY A 146 0.26 12.40 1.68
C GLY A 146 1.72 12.71 1.36
N PRO A 147 2.41 11.93 0.49
CA PRO A 147 3.83 12.13 0.19
C PRO A 147 4.21 13.56 -0.22
N PRO A 148 3.44 14.30 -1.05
CA PRO A 148 3.75 15.70 -1.39
C PRO A 148 3.85 16.65 -0.20
N LYS A 149 3.25 16.31 0.95
CA LYS A 149 3.30 17.14 2.17
C LYS A 149 4.65 17.03 2.89
N PHE A 150 5.43 15.99 2.60
CA PHE A 150 6.77 15.79 3.16
C PHE A 150 7.74 16.60 2.30
N ARG A 151 7.94 17.88 2.66
CA ARG A 151 8.67 18.84 1.81
C ARG A 151 10.11 18.41 1.54
N HIS A 152 10.84 17.95 2.56
CA HIS A 152 12.23 17.50 2.39
C HIS A 152 12.32 16.21 1.57
N PHE A 153 11.44 15.23 1.86
CA PHE A 153 11.31 14.02 1.05
C PHE A 153 10.99 14.32 -0.42
N SER A 154 10.04 15.22 -0.67
CA SER A 154 9.63 15.60 -2.04
C SER A 154 10.75 16.31 -2.79
N ALA A 155 11.46 17.24 -2.13
CA ALA A 155 12.60 17.92 -2.74
C ALA A 155 13.77 16.97 -3.05
N ALA A 156 13.98 15.95 -2.20
CA ALA A 156 14.97 14.90 -2.44
C ALA A 156 14.57 14.01 -3.62
N CYS A 157 13.31 13.58 -3.68
CA CYS A 157 12.77 12.82 -4.80
C CYS A 157 12.86 13.57 -6.15
N GLU A 158 12.59 14.87 -6.16
CA GLU A 158 12.72 15.73 -7.36
C GLU A 158 14.14 15.70 -7.93
N GLN A 159 15.14 15.58 -7.05
CA GLN A 159 16.56 15.50 -7.41
C GLN A 159 17.07 14.06 -7.53
N GLN A 160 16.19 13.05 -7.38
CA GLN A 160 16.55 11.62 -7.23
C GLN A 160 17.60 11.36 -6.14
N ASP A 161 17.67 12.21 -5.11
CA ASP A 161 18.48 12.01 -3.90
C ASP A 161 17.76 11.03 -2.96
N PHE A 162 17.88 9.74 -3.28
CA PHE A 162 17.19 8.71 -2.52
C PHE A 162 17.83 8.40 -1.15
N ASP A 163 19.06 8.85 -0.89
CA ASP A 163 19.63 8.80 0.46
C ASP A 163 18.86 9.74 1.39
N THR A 164 18.69 11.00 1.00
CA THR A 164 17.86 11.96 1.76
C THR A 164 16.40 11.52 1.79
N ALA A 165 15.85 10.97 0.70
CA ALA A 165 14.49 10.46 0.69
C ALA A 165 14.30 9.33 1.73
N ALA A 166 15.27 8.43 1.89
CA ALA A 166 15.23 7.35 2.88
C ALA A 166 15.14 7.90 4.32
N GLU A 167 15.83 8.99 4.61
CA GLU A 167 15.81 9.63 5.93
C GLU A 167 14.50 10.39 6.19
N GLN A 168 13.91 10.95 5.14
CA GLN A 168 12.73 11.83 5.23
C GLN A 168 11.39 11.11 4.99
N CYS A 169 11.40 9.80 4.68
CA CYS A 169 10.18 9.04 4.34
C CYS A 169 9.34 8.57 5.55
N LYS A 170 9.77 8.85 6.79
CA LYS A 170 9.15 8.30 8.00
C LYS A 170 7.73 8.83 8.22
N ILE A 171 6.73 7.96 8.08
CA ILE A 171 5.33 8.23 8.40
C ILE A 171 5.14 8.30 9.91
N SER A 172 4.26 9.19 10.40
CA SER A 172 3.94 9.28 11.83
C SER A 172 3.40 7.96 12.38
N GLU A 173 4.04 7.48 13.45
CA GLU A 173 3.66 6.26 14.18
C GLU A 173 2.61 6.53 15.26
N ALA A 174 2.31 7.80 15.52
CA ALA A 174 1.35 8.21 16.55
C ALA A 174 -0.06 7.68 16.23
N GLY A 175 -0.59 6.86 17.13
CA GLY A 175 -1.93 6.26 16.97
C GLY A 175 -2.02 5.16 15.90
N ASN A 176 -0.90 4.78 15.27
CA ASN A 176 -0.86 3.70 14.28
C ASN A 176 0.47 2.92 14.36
N PRO A 177 0.66 2.06 15.39
CA PRO A 177 1.89 1.26 15.52
C PRO A 177 2.11 0.30 14.35
N GLY A 178 1.07 -0.03 13.57
CA GLY A 178 1.17 -0.86 12.37
C GLY A 178 2.06 -0.26 11.27
N VAL A 179 2.31 1.05 11.30
CA VAL A 179 3.18 1.71 10.30
C VAL A 179 4.67 1.54 10.59
N VAL A 180 5.07 1.15 11.81
CA VAL A 180 6.47 0.97 12.21
C VAL A 180 7.25 0.01 11.28
N PRO A 181 6.77 -1.23 11.00
CA PRO A 181 7.44 -2.10 10.03
C PRO A 181 7.45 -1.53 8.61
N ARG A 182 6.38 -0.83 8.20
CA ARG A 182 6.30 -0.14 6.90
C ARG A 182 7.36 0.97 6.77
N ASN A 183 7.58 1.76 7.82
CA ASN A 183 8.62 2.79 7.84
C ASN A 183 10.02 2.21 7.61
N ARG A 184 10.33 1.05 8.22
CA ARG A 184 11.60 0.36 7.97
C ARG A 184 11.74 -0.14 6.54
N ALA A 185 10.66 -0.70 5.98
CA ALA A 185 10.64 -1.17 4.61
C ALA A 185 10.79 -0.01 3.61
N ASN A 186 10.05 1.09 3.78
CA ASN A 186 10.16 2.30 2.97
C ASN A 186 11.58 2.87 2.99
N ARG A 187 12.20 2.96 4.18
CA ARG A 187 13.60 3.39 4.30
C ARG A 187 14.53 2.48 3.49
N SER A 188 14.39 1.17 3.63
CA SER A 188 15.23 0.20 2.91
C SER A 188 15.06 0.30 1.38
N LEU A 189 13.83 0.51 0.91
CA LEU A 189 13.53 0.72 -0.51
C LEU A 189 14.25 1.95 -1.07
N PHE A 190 14.21 3.09 -0.38
CA PHE A 190 14.93 4.28 -0.83
C PHE A 190 16.45 4.13 -0.72
N GLN A 191 16.96 3.42 0.30
CA GLN A 191 18.39 3.09 0.38
C GLN A 191 18.85 2.20 -0.78
N ASN A 192 18.05 1.19 -1.16
CA ASN A 192 18.32 0.37 -2.33
C ASN A 192 18.33 1.22 -3.61
N ALA A 193 17.37 2.13 -3.77
CA ALA A 193 17.33 3.03 -4.91
C ALA A 193 18.59 3.91 -5.00
N ALA A 194 19.09 4.43 -3.87
CA ALA A 194 20.35 5.17 -3.83
C ALA A 194 21.56 4.31 -4.22
N ALA A 195 21.59 3.05 -3.77
CA ALA A 195 22.62 2.09 -4.18
C ALA A 195 22.56 1.77 -5.68
N VAL A 196 21.35 1.58 -6.24
CA VAL A 196 21.14 1.36 -7.68
C VAL A 196 21.69 2.52 -8.50
N ILE A 197 21.35 3.77 -8.16
CA ILE A 197 21.89 4.95 -8.88
C ILE A 197 23.42 4.98 -8.82
N ALA A 198 24.01 4.67 -7.67
CA ALA A 198 25.47 4.69 -7.53
C ALA A 198 26.17 3.53 -8.25
N GLY A 199 25.45 2.45 -8.57
CA GLY A 199 26.03 1.22 -9.13
C GLY A 199 25.60 0.87 -10.54
N GLU A 200 24.68 1.63 -11.15
CA GLU A 200 24.13 1.29 -12.47
C GLU A 200 25.14 1.43 -13.61
N SER A 201 26.11 2.35 -13.49
CA SER A 201 27.18 2.53 -14.49
C SER A 201 28.25 1.44 -14.41
N ASP A 202 28.70 1.13 -13.20
CA ASP A 202 29.98 0.41 -13.00
C ASP A 202 29.83 -0.96 -12.34
N PHE A 203 28.66 -1.25 -11.75
CA PHE A 203 28.43 -2.45 -10.93
C PHE A 203 27.24 -3.30 -11.42
N GLY A 204 26.65 -2.94 -12.56
CA GLY A 204 25.61 -3.73 -13.23
C GLY A 204 24.24 -3.70 -12.53
N PHE A 205 24.00 -2.75 -11.62
CA PHE A 205 22.69 -2.58 -11.03
C PHE A 205 21.67 -2.09 -12.07
N GLN A 206 20.44 -2.57 -11.98
CA GLN A 206 19.39 -2.28 -12.97
C GLN A 206 18.23 -1.55 -12.31
N ARG A 207 17.88 -0.35 -12.81
CA ARG A 207 16.73 0.43 -12.30
C ARG A 207 15.41 -0.33 -12.33
N SER A 208 15.21 -1.20 -13.31
CA SER A 208 13.96 -1.97 -13.47
C SER A 208 13.86 -3.17 -12.53
N MET A 209 14.96 -3.58 -11.89
CA MET A 209 14.97 -4.70 -10.97
C MET A 209 14.56 -4.22 -9.57
N LEU A 210 13.61 -4.93 -8.95
CA LEU A 210 13.30 -4.74 -7.54
C LEU A 210 14.28 -5.57 -6.71
N TYR A 211 15.03 -4.92 -5.83
CA TYR A 211 16.02 -5.59 -4.97
C TYR A 211 15.46 -5.95 -3.59
N TYR A 212 14.49 -5.19 -3.09
CA TYR A 212 13.78 -5.54 -1.85
C TYR A 212 13.22 -6.98 -1.91
N PRO A 213 13.36 -7.78 -0.83
CA PRO A 213 13.78 -7.40 0.52
C PRO A 213 15.28 -7.45 0.79
N GLN A 214 16.12 -7.67 -0.23
CA GLN A 214 17.57 -7.61 -0.08
C GLN A 214 17.99 -6.16 0.17
N ILE A 215 19.02 -5.97 1.00
CA ILE A 215 19.64 -4.67 1.22
C ILE A 215 20.87 -4.59 0.31
N LEU A 216 20.89 -3.61 -0.59
CA LEU A 216 22.05 -3.33 -1.40
C LEU A 216 23.08 -2.52 -0.63
N LEU A 217 24.35 -2.87 -0.83
CA LEU A 217 25.46 -2.03 -0.40
C LEU A 217 25.77 -1.02 -1.49
N LYS A 218 25.78 0.25 -1.11
CA LYS A 218 26.16 1.34 -2.01
C LYS A 218 27.65 1.18 -2.39
N PRO A 219 28.00 1.11 -3.67
CA PRO A 219 29.40 1.03 -4.08
C PRO A 219 30.19 2.27 -3.62
N ILE A 220 31.43 2.06 -3.21
CA ILE A 220 32.36 3.14 -2.86
C ILE A 220 33.42 3.21 -3.96
N ILE A 221 33.43 4.32 -4.71
CA ILE A 221 34.48 4.59 -5.68
C ILE A 221 35.63 5.27 -4.94
N ILE A 222 36.77 4.58 -4.84
CA ILE A 222 38.01 5.16 -4.33
C ILE A 222 38.80 5.66 -5.54
N SER A 223 38.79 6.97 -5.78
CA SER A 223 39.74 7.59 -6.70
C SER A 223 41.12 7.62 -6.03
N ALA A 224 42.09 6.89 -6.58
CA ALA A 224 43.48 7.08 -6.21
C ALA A 224 43.87 8.51 -6.64
N GLY A 225 44.24 9.36 -5.67
CA GLY A 225 44.66 10.73 -5.95
C GLY A 225 45.91 10.74 -6.84
N GLU A 226 45.88 11.59 -7.86
CA GLU A 226 47.05 11.95 -8.68
C GLU A 226 48.09 12.75 -7.88
#